data_AF-A0A7V6HEB0-F1
#
_entry.id   AF-A0A7V6HEB0-F1
#
_cell.length_a   1.000
_cell.length_b   1.000
_cell.length_c   1.000
_cell.angle_alpha   90.00
_cell.angle_beta   90.00
_cell.angle_gamma   90.00
#
_symmetry.space_group_name_H-M   'P 1'
#
loop_
_entity.id
_entity.type
_entity.pdbx_description
1 polymer ?
#
loop_
_entity_poly.entity_id
_entity_poly.type
_entity_poly.pdbx_seq_one_letter_code
_entity_poly.pdbx_strand_id
1 'polypeptide(L)'
;MKRIASMLMAGALGWAVQAAPVAVIHGNTAVPAGERRFAASLARHVERWYREAGVEATFSDDTDLAKALAGKRVAVLVYLAQPNTAQMAALTAHVNRGGKLIVCYSSSPALAALMGMQTVGYQKGSTDGRWSLMRFTEARPRGVPESILQTSQNLFLVQPLPGRSHVLAWWHDRQGRKTSDPAWLASPGGYWMTHVLLADGDAEAKGRLLLALAATHDPSLWQPAASSVLRQARLIGGGPNTLLQRAMNLPDLTRRTRAITATQSMQYAEAVARQRLAAGQGYEAWLAANELKSRMYEVYGLLQAPRHGEIRAVWDHSGMGLYPGDWPRTCQLLKDAGITDLYVNVAGAAFAHYASAVLPRSRVFDEQGDQLAACLAA
;
A
#
# COMPACT_ATOMS: atom_id res chain seq x y z
N MET A 1 -59.76 -16.36 -35.68
CA MET A 1 -58.82 -17.06 -34.77
C MET A 1 -57.88 -16.03 -34.16
N LYS A 2 -58.04 -15.76 -32.85
CA LYS A 2 -57.30 -14.72 -32.11
C LYS A 2 -55.86 -15.19 -31.87
N ARG A 3 -54.85 -14.43 -32.34
CA ARG A 3 -53.46 -14.58 -31.92
C ARG A 3 -53.20 -13.64 -30.75
N ILE A 4 -52.88 -14.22 -29.60
CA ILE A 4 -52.48 -13.54 -28.37
C ILE A 4 -51.04 -13.05 -28.58
N ALA A 5 -50.83 -11.73 -28.47
CA ALA A 5 -49.51 -11.14 -28.39
C ALA A 5 -49.08 -11.11 -26.93
N SER A 6 -48.12 -11.95 -26.57
CA SER A 6 -47.45 -11.92 -25.26
C SER A 6 -46.37 -10.85 -25.29
N MET A 7 -46.63 -9.73 -24.62
CA MET A 7 -45.66 -8.65 -24.40
C MET A 7 -44.73 -9.05 -23.25
N LEU A 8 -43.51 -9.48 -23.58
CA LEU A 8 -42.42 -9.66 -22.60
C LEU A 8 -41.84 -8.27 -22.27
N MET A 9 -42.23 -7.70 -21.13
CA MET A 9 -41.52 -6.58 -20.54
C MET A 9 -40.21 -7.10 -19.93
N ALA A 10 -39.11 -6.92 -20.66
CA ALA A 10 -37.77 -7.02 -20.10
C ALA A 10 -37.49 -5.77 -19.27
N GLY A 11 -37.55 -5.89 -17.94
CA GLY A 11 -37.15 -4.85 -17.01
C GLY A 11 -35.65 -4.57 -17.16
N ALA A 12 -35.31 -3.39 -17.68
CA ALA A 12 -33.95 -2.87 -17.62
C ALA A 12 -33.64 -2.48 -16.17
N LEU A 13 -32.96 -3.37 -15.43
CA LEU A 13 -32.26 -3.01 -14.21
C LEU A 13 -31.12 -2.06 -14.60
N GLY A 14 -31.40 -0.76 -14.52
CA GLY A 14 -30.40 0.29 -14.65
C GLY A 14 -29.32 0.06 -13.61
N TRP A 15 -28.11 -0.28 -14.06
CA TRP A 15 -26.92 -0.23 -13.23
C TRP A 15 -26.67 1.25 -12.91
N ALA A 16 -27.17 1.72 -11.78
CA ALA A 16 -26.76 3.00 -11.25
C ALA A 16 -25.23 2.94 -11.13
N VAL A 17 -24.52 3.80 -11.88
CA VAL A 17 -23.09 4.00 -11.70
C VAL A 17 -22.92 4.54 -10.30
N GLN A 18 -22.61 3.65 -9.36
CA GLN A 18 -22.42 4.01 -7.97
C GLN A 18 -21.16 4.88 -7.92
N ALA A 19 -21.34 6.16 -7.56
CA ALA A 19 -20.23 7.10 -7.46
C ALA A 19 -19.16 6.51 -6.53
N ALA A 20 -17.88 6.63 -6.92
CA ALA A 20 -16.78 6.04 -6.16
C ALA A 20 -16.85 6.49 -4.68
N PRO A 21 -16.91 5.55 -3.73
CA PRO A 21 -17.24 5.85 -2.32
C PRO A 21 -16.11 6.53 -1.55
N VAL A 22 -14.89 6.43 -2.05
CA VAL A 22 -13.66 6.99 -1.47
C VAL A 22 -13.16 8.16 -2.33
N ALA A 23 -12.73 9.23 -1.68
CA ALA A 23 -11.98 10.31 -2.32
C ALA A 23 -10.54 10.34 -1.84
N VAL A 24 -9.60 10.57 -2.77
CA VAL A 24 -8.21 10.91 -2.51
C VAL A 24 -8.03 12.38 -2.88
N ILE A 25 -7.69 13.19 -1.90
CA ILE A 25 -7.64 14.65 -2.02
C ILE A 25 -6.25 15.11 -1.63
N HIS A 26 -5.55 15.79 -2.52
CA HIS A 26 -4.20 16.28 -2.25
C HIS A 26 -4.17 17.77 -1.96
N GLY A 27 -3.18 18.19 -1.15
CA GLY A 27 -2.91 19.61 -0.94
C GLY A 27 -2.55 20.32 -2.26
N ASN A 28 -3.16 21.48 -2.49
CA ASN A 28 -2.78 22.42 -3.55
C ASN A 28 -2.72 23.84 -2.98
N THR A 29 -3.82 24.32 -2.42
CA THR A 29 -3.95 25.61 -1.76
C THR A 29 -3.53 25.54 -0.28
N ALA A 30 -3.66 24.38 0.37
CA ALA A 30 -3.23 24.15 1.75
C ALA A 30 -1.72 23.89 1.88
N VAL A 31 -0.95 23.94 0.79
CA VAL A 31 0.51 23.75 0.76
C VAL A 31 1.21 24.86 -0.03
N PRO A 32 2.49 25.15 0.24
CA PRO A 32 3.29 26.07 -0.56
C PRO A 32 3.38 25.63 -2.04
N ALA A 33 3.50 26.59 -2.95
CA ALA A 33 3.54 26.33 -4.39
C ALA A 33 4.60 25.30 -4.81
N GLY A 34 5.78 25.33 -4.16
CA GLY A 34 6.87 24.39 -4.40
C GLY A 34 6.55 22.93 -4.03
N GLU A 35 5.58 22.70 -3.14
CA GLU A 35 5.25 21.37 -2.61
C GLU A 35 4.04 20.72 -3.30
N ARG A 36 3.28 21.47 -4.10
CA ARG A 36 2.06 20.99 -4.78
C ARG A 36 2.29 19.73 -5.62
N ARG A 37 3.37 19.71 -6.41
CA ARG A 37 3.73 18.54 -7.24
C ARG A 37 4.07 17.32 -6.39
N PHE A 38 4.72 17.54 -5.25
CA PHE A 38 5.06 16.47 -4.32
C PHE A 38 3.80 15.90 -3.66
N ALA A 39 2.90 16.75 -3.15
CA ALA A 39 1.59 16.35 -2.63
C ALA A 39 0.77 15.55 -3.67
N ALA A 40 0.69 16.02 -4.91
CA ALA A 40 0.01 15.31 -6.00
C ALA A 40 0.68 13.96 -6.34
N SER A 41 2.01 13.86 -6.27
CA SER A 41 2.73 12.60 -6.47
C SER A 41 2.40 11.58 -5.37
N LEU A 42 2.41 12.00 -4.11
CA LEU A 42 2.03 11.15 -2.97
C LEU A 42 0.59 10.65 -3.11
N ALA A 43 -0.33 11.53 -3.51
CA ALA A 43 -1.72 11.16 -3.69
C ALA A 43 -1.94 10.17 -4.84
N ARG A 44 -1.16 10.27 -5.92
CA ARG A 44 -1.20 9.26 -7.00
C ARG A 44 -0.78 7.88 -6.53
N HIS A 45 0.13 7.78 -5.56
CA HIS A 45 0.43 6.49 -4.93
C HIS A 45 -0.76 5.96 -4.15
N VAL A 46 -1.43 6.80 -3.36
CA VAL A 46 -2.64 6.43 -2.60
C VAL A 46 -3.78 5.97 -3.51
N GLU A 47 -4.06 6.70 -4.59
CA GLU A 47 -5.07 6.32 -5.59
C GLU A 47 -4.72 4.96 -6.23
N ARG A 48 -3.46 4.78 -6.65
CA ARG A 48 -2.99 3.51 -7.20
C ARG A 48 -3.18 2.37 -6.20
N TRP A 49 -2.85 2.57 -4.93
CA TRP A 49 -2.99 1.53 -3.91
C TRP A 49 -4.45 1.15 -3.64
N TYR A 50 -5.39 2.10 -3.67
CA TYR A 50 -6.82 1.76 -3.64
C TYR A 50 -7.22 0.91 -4.85
N ARG A 51 -6.81 1.30 -6.06
CA ARG A 51 -7.11 0.56 -7.29
C ARG A 51 -6.52 -0.86 -7.26
N GLU A 52 -5.28 -1.01 -6.78
CA GLU A 52 -4.61 -2.30 -6.59
C GLU A 52 -5.28 -3.17 -5.51
N ALA A 53 -5.84 -2.54 -4.47
CA ALA A 53 -6.67 -3.20 -3.47
C ALA A 53 -8.09 -3.50 -3.96
N GLY A 54 -8.46 -3.07 -5.17
CA GLY A 54 -9.73 -3.35 -5.83
C GLY A 54 -10.82 -2.29 -5.69
N VAL A 55 -10.51 -1.12 -5.12
CA VAL A 55 -11.46 0.00 -4.93
C VAL A 55 -11.09 1.17 -5.82
N GLU A 56 -12.07 1.68 -6.57
CA GLU A 56 -11.92 2.94 -7.29
C GLU A 56 -12.10 4.11 -6.32
N ALA A 57 -11.23 5.11 -6.44
CA ALA A 57 -11.31 6.35 -5.66
C ALA A 57 -11.35 7.56 -6.61
N THR A 58 -12.08 8.60 -6.25
CA THR A 58 -11.97 9.88 -6.99
C THR A 58 -10.68 10.58 -6.61
N PHE A 59 -9.98 11.12 -7.61
CA PHE A 59 -8.76 11.90 -7.42
C PHE A 59 -9.02 13.39 -7.67
N SER A 60 -8.68 14.24 -6.71
CA SER A 60 -8.87 15.70 -6.80
C SER A 60 -7.89 16.46 -5.90
N ASP A 61 -7.84 17.78 -6.04
CA ASP A 61 -7.12 18.65 -5.12
C ASP A 61 -8.06 19.33 -4.12
N ASP A 62 -7.49 20.16 -3.24
CA ASP A 62 -8.20 20.86 -2.18
C ASP A 62 -8.83 22.21 -2.58
N THR A 63 -8.81 22.60 -3.86
CA THR A 63 -9.27 23.92 -4.33
C THR A 63 -10.78 24.08 -4.13
N ASP A 64 -11.56 23.03 -4.45
CA ASP A 64 -12.99 22.93 -4.18
C ASP A 64 -13.27 21.70 -3.29
N LEU A 65 -12.80 21.81 -2.05
CA LEU A 65 -12.87 20.71 -1.09
C LEU A 65 -14.30 20.27 -0.78
N ALA A 66 -15.27 21.19 -0.80
CA ALA A 66 -16.67 20.86 -0.57
C ALA A 66 -17.22 19.93 -1.67
N LYS A 67 -16.89 20.22 -2.94
CA LYS A 67 -17.25 19.36 -4.07
C LYS A 67 -16.51 18.02 -4.03
N ALA A 68 -15.23 18.02 -3.70
CA ALA A 68 -14.43 16.80 -3.60
C ALA A 68 -14.98 15.82 -2.53
N LEU A 69 -15.55 16.36 -1.43
CA LEU A 69 -16.15 15.59 -0.34
C LEU A 69 -17.62 15.20 -0.59
N ALA A 70 -18.27 15.77 -1.62
CA ALA A 70 -19.70 15.57 -1.85
C ALA A 70 -20.03 14.10 -2.17
N GLY A 71 -20.98 13.53 -1.42
CA GLY A 71 -21.41 12.14 -1.59
C GLY A 71 -20.38 11.08 -1.16
N LYS A 72 -19.24 11.48 -0.58
CA LYS A 72 -18.20 10.56 -0.12
C LYS A 72 -18.42 10.17 1.34
N ARG A 73 -18.13 8.91 1.66
CA ARG A 73 -18.15 8.42 3.06
C ARG A 73 -16.77 8.47 3.71
N VAL A 74 -15.72 8.31 2.90
CA VAL A 74 -14.33 8.33 3.34
C VAL A 74 -13.53 9.24 2.42
N ALA A 75 -12.73 10.13 3.00
CA ALA A 75 -11.79 10.97 2.28
C ALA A 75 -10.37 10.82 2.85
N VAL A 76 -9.42 10.54 1.97
CA VAL A 76 -7.99 10.51 2.29
C VAL A 76 -7.38 11.85 1.92
N LEU A 77 -6.93 12.59 2.93
CA LEU A 77 -6.31 13.90 2.79
C LEU A 77 -4.80 13.71 2.75
N VAL A 78 -4.22 13.86 1.56
CA VAL A 78 -2.79 13.62 1.32
C VAL A 78 -2.06 14.95 1.30
N TYR A 79 -1.25 15.16 2.33
CA TYR A 79 -0.47 16.38 2.53
C TYR A 79 -1.34 17.65 2.51
N LEU A 80 -2.47 17.66 3.23
CA LEU A 80 -3.29 18.85 3.44
C LEU A 80 -2.73 19.66 4.64
N ALA A 81 -1.60 20.35 4.42
CA ALA A 81 -0.79 20.88 5.52
C ALA A 81 -1.51 21.90 6.40
N GLN A 82 -2.05 22.97 5.81
CA GLN A 82 -2.75 24.06 6.51
C GLN A 82 -4.05 24.42 5.79
N PRO A 83 -5.14 23.63 5.97
CA PRO A 83 -6.44 23.98 5.43
C PRO A 83 -6.91 25.36 5.91
N ASN A 84 -7.43 26.17 4.98
CA ASN A 84 -8.02 27.47 5.26
C ASN A 84 -9.41 27.36 5.89
N THR A 85 -10.03 28.49 6.24
CA THR A 85 -11.34 28.55 6.90
C THR A 85 -12.44 27.83 6.11
N ALA A 86 -12.51 28.01 4.78
CA ALA A 86 -13.52 27.37 3.95
C ALA A 86 -13.31 25.85 3.87
N GLN A 87 -12.05 25.41 3.77
CA GLN A 87 -11.69 24.00 3.80
C GLN A 87 -12.03 23.37 5.15
N MET A 88 -11.70 24.05 6.26
CA MET A 88 -12.06 23.59 7.61
C MET A 88 -13.58 23.48 7.80
N ALA A 89 -14.36 24.41 7.24
CA ALA A 89 -15.82 24.32 7.25
C ALA A 89 -16.32 23.09 6.47
N ALA A 90 -15.76 22.81 5.30
CA ALA A 90 -16.10 21.64 4.49
C ALA A 90 -15.76 20.31 5.20
N LEU A 91 -14.57 20.23 5.82
CA LEU A 91 -14.13 19.08 6.60
C LEU A 91 -15.03 18.84 7.82
N THR A 92 -15.33 19.90 8.57
CA THR A 92 -16.23 19.84 9.72
C THR A 92 -17.62 19.36 9.30
N ALA A 93 -18.17 19.90 8.21
CA ALA A 93 -19.47 19.50 7.70
C ALA A 93 -19.47 18.03 7.23
N HIS A 94 -18.38 17.54 6.64
CA HIS A 94 -18.23 16.13 6.26
C HIS A 94 -18.24 15.20 7.48
N VAL A 95 -17.43 15.51 8.50
CA VAL A 95 -17.37 14.72 9.75
C VAL A 95 -18.71 14.73 10.49
N ASN A 96 -19.39 15.88 10.57
CA ASN A 96 -20.69 16.01 11.25
C ASN A 96 -21.80 15.19 10.57
N ARG A 97 -21.70 14.95 9.26
CA ARG A 97 -22.63 14.05 8.53
C ARG A 97 -22.21 12.58 8.61
N GLY A 98 -21.24 12.23 9.44
CA GLY A 98 -20.76 10.87 9.65
C GLY A 98 -19.63 10.44 8.69
N GLY A 99 -19.17 11.32 7.81
CA GLY A 99 -18.02 11.08 6.95
C GLY A 99 -16.72 10.92 7.76
N LYS A 100 -15.73 10.26 7.15
CA LYS A 100 -14.47 9.88 7.82
C LYS A 100 -13.27 10.42 7.07
N LEU A 101 -12.31 10.90 7.83
CA LEU A 101 -11.06 11.43 7.29
C LEU A 101 -9.91 10.47 7.58
N ILE A 102 -9.09 10.20 6.57
CA ILE A 102 -7.77 9.60 6.72
C ILE A 102 -6.77 10.70 6.42
N VAL A 103 -6.19 11.29 7.46
CA VAL A 103 -5.26 12.41 7.32
C VAL A 103 -3.84 11.88 7.21
N CYS A 104 -3.18 12.12 6.08
CA CYS A 104 -1.79 11.76 5.86
C CYS A 104 -0.96 13.04 5.82
N TYR A 105 -0.37 13.41 6.97
CA TYR A 105 0.49 14.59 7.16
C TYR A 105 -0.23 15.95 7.06
N SER A 106 -0.54 16.53 8.21
CA SER A 106 -1.05 17.90 8.33
C SER A 106 -0.45 18.58 9.56
N SER A 107 -0.28 19.91 9.49
CA SER A 107 0.21 20.73 10.59
C SER A 107 -0.87 21.57 11.25
N SER A 108 -2.13 21.46 10.80
CA SER A 108 -3.25 22.27 11.29
C SER A 108 -3.74 21.83 12.68
N PRO A 109 -3.63 22.71 13.70
CA PRO A 109 -4.20 22.44 15.01
C PRO A 109 -5.74 22.33 14.97
N ALA A 110 -6.40 23.08 14.09
CA ALA A 110 -7.85 23.05 13.93
C ALA A 110 -8.33 21.68 13.38
N LEU A 111 -7.61 21.12 12.40
CA LEU A 111 -7.90 19.79 11.89
C LEU A 111 -7.62 18.70 12.93
N ALA A 112 -6.52 18.81 13.68
CA ALA A 112 -6.23 17.87 14.77
C ALA A 112 -7.33 17.93 15.86
N ALA A 113 -7.77 19.12 16.25
CA ALA A 113 -8.83 19.30 17.23
C ALA A 113 -10.18 18.72 16.78
N LEU A 114 -10.53 18.89 15.49
CA LEU A 114 -11.70 18.24 14.88
C LEU A 114 -11.63 16.72 15.01
N MET A 115 -10.43 16.15 14.84
CA MET A 115 -10.16 14.71 14.98
C MET A 115 -9.96 14.26 16.44
N GLY A 116 -10.12 15.14 17.43
CA GLY A 116 -9.90 14.82 18.84
C GLY A 116 -8.44 14.49 19.16
N MET A 117 -7.51 15.19 18.52
CA MET A 117 -6.06 15.03 18.66
C MET A 117 -5.39 16.38 18.88
N GLN A 118 -4.09 16.39 19.22
CA GLN A 118 -3.31 17.59 19.42
C GLN A 118 -2.02 17.55 18.61
N THR A 119 -1.73 18.62 17.87
CA THR A 119 -0.44 18.80 17.22
C THR A 119 0.64 19.12 18.24
N VAL A 120 1.81 18.48 18.10
CA VAL A 120 3.00 18.79 18.92
C VAL A 120 3.99 19.61 18.12
N GLY A 121 4.21 19.25 16.86
CA GLY A 121 5.08 20.02 15.95
C GLY A 121 5.95 19.16 15.05
N TYR A 122 6.77 19.83 14.23
CA TYR A 122 7.70 19.19 13.33
C TYR A 122 8.88 18.57 14.10
N GLN A 123 9.22 17.33 13.75
CA GLN A 123 10.43 16.67 14.21
C GLN A 123 11.24 16.21 13.00
N LYS A 124 12.51 16.62 12.94
CA LYS A 124 13.44 16.12 11.95
C LYS A 124 13.99 14.77 12.41
N GLY A 125 14.09 13.82 11.50
CA GLY A 125 14.68 12.52 11.74
C GLY A 125 16.21 12.56 11.70
N SER A 126 16.79 11.42 12.02
CA SER A 126 18.23 11.14 11.96
C SER A 126 18.52 10.03 10.94
N THR A 127 19.79 9.89 10.57
CA THR A 127 20.24 8.88 9.59
C THR A 127 20.20 7.44 10.12
N ASP A 128 19.94 7.27 11.42
CA ASP A 128 19.86 5.98 12.11
C ASP A 128 18.59 5.17 11.80
N GLY A 129 17.61 5.76 11.10
CA GLY A 129 16.36 5.09 10.79
C GLY A 129 15.43 4.94 12.00
N ARG A 130 15.40 5.95 12.88
CA ARG A 130 14.49 6.02 14.04
C ARG A 130 13.02 5.70 13.70
N TRP A 131 12.56 6.02 12.48
CA TRP A 131 11.21 5.75 12.01
C TRP A 131 11.25 4.91 10.74
N SER A 132 11.50 3.61 10.88
CA SER A 132 11.68 2.67 9.76
C SER A 132 10.58 1.60 9.65
N LEU A 133 9.77 1.44 10.69
CA LEU A 133 8.68 0.47 10.73
C LEU A 133 7.50 1.03 11.52
N MET A 134 6.28 0.81 11.03
CA MET A 134 5.05 1.07 11.77
C MET A 134 4.53 -0.27 12.28
N ARG A 135 4.39 -0.44 13.60
CA ARG A 135 3.68 -1.61 14.17
C ARG A 135 2.35 -1.20 14.75
N PHE A 136 1.30 -1.85 14.28
CA PHE A 136 -0.06 -1.61 14.73
C PHE A 136 -0.31 -2.35 16.04
N THR A 137 -1.11 -1.73 16.91
CA THR A 137 -1.53 -2.36 18.17
C THR A 137 -2.41 -3.60 17.90
N GLU A 138 -2.61 -4.44 18.91
CA GLU A 138 -3.51 -5.60 18.79
C GLU A 138 -4.96 -5.17 18.57
N ALA A 139 -5.39 -4.11 19.28
CA ALA A 139 -6.69 -3.48 19.10
C ALA A 139 -6.71 -2.59 17.84
N ARG A 140 -6.78 -3.24 16.67
CA ARG A 140 -6.82 -2.58 15.36
C ARG A 140 -8.03 -3.03 14.53
N PRO A 141 -8.51 -2.19 13.60
CA PRO A 141 -9.62 -2.59 12.72
C PRO A 141 -9.30 -3.83 11.90
N ARG A 142 -10.34 -4.60 11.59
CA ARG A 142 -10.22 -5.84 10.80
C ARG A 142 -9.59 -5.54 9.45
N GLY A 143 -8.56 -6.32 9.10
CA GLY A 143 -7.85 -6.17 7.84
C GLY A 143 -6.62 -5.26 7.90
N VAL A 144 -6.44 -4.46 8.95
CA VAL A 144 -5.23 -3.68 9.14
C VAL A 144 -4.03 -4.63 9.34
N PRO A 145 -2.93 -4.44 8.59
CA PRO A 145 -1.73 -5.28 8.74
C PRO A 145 -1.12 -5.12 10.14
N GLU A 146 -0.36 -6.13 10.57
CA GLU A 146 0.35 -6.07 11.84
C GLU A 146 1.44 -5.00 11.82
N SER A 147 2.14 -4.89 10.70
CA SER A 147 3.21 -3.92 10.53
C SER A 147 3.39 -3.50 9.08
N ILE A 148 4.00 -2.34 8.85
CA ILE A 148 4.34 -1.80 7.54
C ILE A 148 5.73 -1.17 7.60
N LEU A 149 6.60 -1.56 6.67
CA LEU A 149 7.88 -0.92 6.45
C LEU A 149 7.70 0.43 5.75
N GLN A 150 8.30 1.45 6.34
CA GLN A 150 8.42 2.80 5.77
C GLN A 150 9.52 3.52 6.52
N THR A 151 10.48 4.12 5.81
CA THR A 151 11.51 4.96 6.42
C THR A 151 11.20 6.43 6.23
N SER A 152 10.74 7.08 7.31
CA SER A 152 10.44 8.51 7.35
C SER A 152 11.65 9.31 7.86
N GLN A 153 11.93 10.44 7.21
CA GLN A 153 13.04 11.35 7.57
C GLN A 153 12.60 12.52 8.45
N ASN A 154 11.32 12.65 8.73
CA ASN A 154 10.70 13.66 9.57
C ASN A 154 9.33 13.16 10.01
N LEU A 155 8.73 13.83 11.00
CA LEU A 155 7.33 13.68 11.38
C LEU A 155 6.72 15.07 11.58
N PHE A 156 5.41 15.14 11.42
CA PHE A 156 4.63 16.16 12.09
C PHE A 156 3.89 15.47 13.23
N LEU A 157 4.46 15.57 14.43
CA LEU A 157 4.03 14.78 15.57
C LEU A 157 2.64 15.23 16.04
N VAL A 158 1.77 14.25 16.23
CA VAL A 158 0.41 14.41 16.75
C VAL A 158 0.22 13.40 17.88
N GLN A 159 -0.41 13.86 18.96
CA GLN A 159 -0.70 13.06 20.15
C GLN A 159 -2.21 12.87 20.32
N PRO A 160 -2.65 11.74 20.88
CA PRO A 160 -4.05 11.53 21.17
C PRO A 160 -4.50 12.44 22.33
N LEU A 161 -5.76 12.84 22.31
CA LEU A 161 -6.42 13.45 23.48
C LEU A 161 -7.12 12.35 24.29
N PRO A 162 -6.88 12.25 25.60
CA PRO A 162 -7.52 11.25 26.46
C PRO A 162 -9.05 11.23 26.29
N GLY A 163 -9.61 10.03 26.13
CA GLY A 163 -11.05 9.82 25.94
C GLY A 163 -11.59 10.20 24.56
N ARG A 164 -10.78 10.79 23.66
CA ARG A 164 -11.22 11.23 22.32
C ARG A 164 -10.53 10.49 21.18
N SER A 165 -9.29 10.08 21.38
CA SER A 165 -8.50 9.32 20.40
C SER A 165 -7.47 8.43 21.10
N HIS A 166 -6.88 7.52 20.34
CA HIS A 166 -5.82 6.63 20.82
C HIS A 166 -4.79 6.35 19.72
N VAL A 167 -3.60 5.87 20.12
CA VAL A 167 -2.57 5.45 19.17
C VAL A 167 -2.96 4.10 18.57
N LEU A 168 -3.01 4.05 17.23
CA LEU A 168 -3.30 2.84 16.45
C LEU A 168 -2.02 2.10 16.05
N ALA A 169 -0.92 2.83 15.79
CA ALA A 169 0.39 2.26 15.50
C ALA A 169 1.52 3.12 16.06
N TRP A 170 2.61 2.48 16.43
CA TRP A 170 3.84 3.13 16.89
C TRP A 170 4.93 3.03 15.83
N TRP A 171 5.79 4.04 15.78
CA TRP A 171 7.03 3.91 15.03
C TRP A 171 8.01 2.98 15.77
N HIS A 172 8.79 2.25 15.00
CA HIS A 172 9.91 1.44 15.42
C HIS A 172 11.12 1.81 14.57
N ASP A 173 12.31 1.71 15.16
CA ASP A 173 13.56 1.94 14.45
C ASP A 173 13.95 0.77 13.55
N ARG A 174 15.08 0.88 12.85
CA ARG A 174 15.61 -0.14 11.94
C ARG A 174 15.95 -1.46 12.64
N GLN A 175 16.21 -1.45 13.95
CA GLN A 175 16.42 -2.65 14.77
C GLN A 175 15.10 -3.22 15.30
N GLY A 176 13.96 -2.62 14.94
CA GLY A 176 12.64 -3.04 15.37
C GLY A 176 12.30 -2.62 16.79
N ARG A 177 13.08 -1.74 17.44
CA ARG A 177 12.81 -1.22 18.79
C ARG A 177 11.74 -0.13 18.70
N LYS A 178 10.75 -0.20 19.60
CA LYS A 178 9.64 0.75 19.66
C LYS A 178 10.13 2.15 20.07
N THR A 179 9.69 3.19 19.38
CA THR A 179 9.92 4.59 19.79
C THR A 179 8.76 5.12 20.64
N SER A 180 8.93 6.33 21.19
CA SER A 180 7.86 7.08 21.87
C SER A 180 6.89 7.77 20.92
N ASP A 181 7.05 7.63 19.60
CA ASP A 181 6.38 8.48 18.61
C ASP A 181 5.23 7.71 17.93
N PRO A 182 3.98 8.21 17.99
CA PRO A 182 2.87 7.61 17.25
C PRO A 182 3.09 7.67 15.73
N ALA A 183 2.83 6.56 15.04
CA ALA A 183 2.76 6.51 13.59
C ALA A 183 1.35 6.79 13.07
N TRP A 184 0.37 6.10 13.66
CA TRP A 184 -1.04 6.24 13.35
C TRP A 184 -1.85 6.48 14.62
N LEU A 185 -2.86 7.34 14.51
CA LEU A 185 -3.86 7.59 15.55
C LEU A 185 -5.26 7.32 15.00
N ALA A 186 -6.18 6.96 15.89
CA ALA A 186 -7.58 6.70 15.57
C ALA A 186 -8.51 7.50 16.50
N SER A 187 -9.63 7.94 15.94
CA SER A 187 -10.69 8.69 16.62
C SER A 187 -12.06 8.33 16.00
N PRO A 188 -13.18 8.74 16.59
CA PRO A 188 -14.48 8.64 15.92
C PRO A 188 -14.55 9.35 14.56
N GLY A 189 -13.72 10.38 14.32
CA GLY A 189 -13.65 11.12 13.06
C GLY A 189 -12.84 10.41 11.96
N GLY A 190 -12.11 9.34 12.29
CA GLY A 190 -11.25 8.59 11.38
C GLY A 190 -9.82 8.47 11.89
N TYR A 191 -8.85 8.57 10.99
CA TYR A 191 -7.46 8.19 11.25
C TYR A 191 -6.47 9.28 10.88
N TRP A 192 -5.32 9.29 11.54
CA TRP A 192 -4.26 10.27 11.31
C TRP A 192 -2.89 9.60 11.26
N MET A 193 -2.15 9.81 10.19
CA MET A 193 -0.75 9.45 10.06
C MET A 193 0.14 10.66 10.33
N THR A 194 1.13 10.50 11.21
CA THR A 194 2.08 11.56 11.59
C THR A 194 3.12 11.89 10.51
N HIS A 195 3.04 11.21 9.36
CA HIS A 195 3.82 11.44 8.17
C HIS A 195 2.96 11.22 6.91
N VAL A 196 3.52 11.45 5.73
CA VAL A 196 2.94 11.00 4.47
C VAL A 196 3.18 9.49 4.29
N LEU A 197 2.30 8.80 3.57
CA LEU A 197 2.58 7.44 3.09
C LEU A 197 3.57 7.52 1.91
N LEU A 198 4.72 6.86 2.05
CA LEU A 198 5.75 6.83 1.03
C LEU A 198 5.64 5.57 0.16
N ALA A 199 6.06 5.67 -1.10
CA ALA A 199 6.19 4.54 -2.02
C ALA A 199 7.60 3.94 -1.95
N ASP A 200 8.06 3.65 -0.73
CA ASP A 200 9.41 3.18 -0.39
C ASP A 200 9.49 1.70 0.01
N GLY A 201 8.39 0.96 -0.19
CA GLY A 201 8.25 -0.45 0.20
C GLY A 201 6.80 -0.78 0.57
N ASP A 202 6.49 -2.05 0.81
CA ASP A 202 5.22 -2.51 1.38
C ASP A 202 3.94 -1.93 0.73
N ALA A 203 3.97 -1.71 -0.58
CA ALA A 203 2.86 -1.10 -1.32
C ALA A 203 1.54 -1.86 -1.13
N GLU A 204 1.58 -3.20 -1.14
CA GLU A 204 0.41 -4.04 -0.90
C GLU A 204 -0.14 -3.86 0.53
N ALA A 205 0.74 -3.83 1.55
CA ALA A 205 0.32 -3.63 2.93
C ALA A 205 -0.24 -2.21 3.15
N LYS A 206 0.30 -1.19 2.47
CA LYS A 206 -0.21 0.19 2.47
C LYS A 206 -1.60 0.26 1.79
N GLY A 207 -1.81 -0.43 0.68
CA GLY A 207 -3.13 -0.55 0.04
C GLY A 207 -4.15 -1.29 0.91
N ARG A 208 -3.73 -2.40 1.52
CA ARG A 208 -4.54 -3.16 2.50
C ARG A 208 -4.93 -2.29 3.70
N LEU A 209 -4.00 -1.52 4.25
CA LEU A 209 -4.28 -0.57 5.32
C LEU A 209 -5.37 0.42 4.90
N LEU A 210 -5.18 1.12 3.79
CA LEU A 210 -6.13 2.13 3.30
C LEU A 210 -7.52 1.56 3.06
N LEU A 211 -7.62 0.37 2.47
CA LEU A 211 -8.89 -0.33 2.30
C LEU A 211 -9.50 -0.72 3.65
N ALA A 212 -8.74 -1.30 4.57
CA ALA A 212 -9.24 -1.73 5.87
C ALA A 212 -9.76 -0.55 6.71
N LEU A 213 -9.03 0.56 6.74
CA LEU A 213 -9.47 1.78 7.42
C LEU A 213 -10.78 2.33 6.82
N ALA A 214 -10.89 2.37 5.50
CA ALA A 214 -12.11 2.81 4.83
C ALA A 214 -13.28 1.84 5.08
N ALA A 215 -13.04 0.53 4.96
CA ALA A 215 -14.06 -0.51 5.06
C ALA A 215 -14.52 -0.79 6.50
N THR A 216 -13.77 -0.31 7.50
CA THR A 216 -14.24 -0.24 8.89
C THR A 216 -15.46 0.66 9.03
N HIS A 217 -15.55 1.69 8.19
CA HIS A 217 -16.65 2.65 8.20
C HIS A 217 -17.66 2.40 7.08
N ASP A 218 -17.24 1.82 5.97
CA ASP A 218 -18.12 1.34 4.92
C ASP A 218 -17.81 -0.12 4.54
N PRO A 219 -18.39 -1.10 5.25
CA PRO A 219 -18.15 -2.53 4.97
C PRO A 219 -18.57 -2.96 3.55
N SER A 220 -19.42 -2.16 2.87
CA SER A 220 -19.83 -2.46 1.49
C SER A 220 -18.67 -2.38 0.49
N LEU A 221 -17.54 -1.78 0.87
CA LEU A 221 -16.32 -1.74 0.05
C LEU A 221 -15.70 -3.11 -0.20
N TRP A 222 -15.85 -4.06 0.72
CA TRP A 222 -15.15 -5.34 0.64
C TRP A 222 -15.57 -6.20 -0.55
N GLN A 223 -16.86 -6.26 -0.86
CA GLN A 223 -17.38 -7.16 -1.90
C GLN A 223 -17.01 -6.72 -3.33
N PRO A 224 -17.16 -5.42 -3.71
CA PRO A 224 -16.62 -4.91 -4.96
C PRO A 224 -15.09 -5.04 -5.04
N ALA A 225 -14.37 -4.78 -3.94
CA ALA A 225 -12.92 -4.95 -3.88
C ALA A 225 -12.50 -6.39 -4.18
N ALA A 226 -13.10 -7.37 -3.49
CA ALA A 226 -12.86 -8.78 -3.70
C ALA A 226 -13.15 -9.20 -5.16
N SER A 227 -14.27 -8.73 -5.72
CA SER A 227 -14.64 -9.00 -7.11
C SER A 227 -13.61 -8.46 -8.10
N SER A 228 -13.14 -7.23 -7.87
CA SER A 228 -12.14 -6.58 -8.72
C SER A 228 -10.79 -7.31 -8.67
N VAL A 229 -10.29 -7.62 -7.48
CA VAL A 229 -9.03 -8.37 -7.30
C VAL A 229 -9.14 -9.76 -7.93
N LEU A 230 -10.24 -10.47 -7.73
CA LEU A 230 -10.47 -11.79 -8.35
C LEU A 230 -10.44 -11.71 -9.87
N ARG A 231 -11.10 -10.70 -10.46
CA ARG A 231 -11.07 -10.46 -11.91
C ARG A 231 -9.66 -10.16 -12.40
N GLN A 232 -8.92 -9.29 -11.71
CA GLN A 232 -7.53 -8.95 -12.06
C GLN A 232 -6.61 -10.17 -11.97
N ALA A 233 -6.74 -10.99 -10.93
CA ALA A 233 -5.95 -12.20 -10.76
C ALA A 233 -6.09 -13.15 -11.97
N ARG A 234 -7.31 -13.29 -12.51
CA ARG A 234 -7.60 -14.13 -13.67
C ARG A 234 -7.01 -13.62 -14.99
N LEU A 235 -6.47 -12.40 -15.04
CA LEU A 235 -5.77 -11.87 -16.21
C LEU A 235 -4.28 -12.25 -16.24
N ILE A 236 -3.71 -12.67 -15.10
CA ILE A 236 -2.30 -13.02 -14.99
C ILE A 236 -1.99 -14.22 -15.90
N GLY A 237 -0.97 -14.09 -16.75
CA GLY A 237 -0.47 -15.18 -17.59
C GLY A 237 -1.49 -15.77 -18.58
N GLY A 238 -2.52 -15.01 -18.95
CA GLY A 238 -3.60 -15.48 -19.82
C GLY A 238 -4.73 -16.22 -19.08
N GLY A 239 -4.61 -16.37 -17.77
CA GLY A 239 -5.63 -16.96 -16.91
C GLY A 239 -5.37 -18.43 -16.50
N PRO A 240 -6.18 -18.97 -15.57
CA PRO A 240 -5.93 -20.24 -14.91
C PRO A 240 -5.78 -21.43 -15.88
N ASN A 241 -6.64 -21.51 -16.90
CA ASN A 241 -6.62 -22.60 -17.88
C ASN A 241 -5.36 -22.55 -18.77
N THR A 242 -4.97 -21.36 -19.22
CA THR A 242 -3.76 -21.17 -20.02
C THR A 242 -2.51 -21.52 -19.23
N LEU A 243 -2.45 -21.11 -17.95
CA LEU A 243 -1.35 -21.48 -17.05
C LEU A 243 -1.25 -22.99 -16.84
N LEU A 244 -2.38 -23.67 -16.60
CA LEU A 244 -2.43 -25.13 -16.46
C LEU A 244 -1.94 -25.84 -17.72
N GLN A 245 -2.44 -25.45 -18.89
CA GLN A 245 -2.04 -26.04 -20.17
C GLN A 245 -0.53 -25.88 -20.40
N ARG A 246 0.01 -24.69 -20.13
CA ARG A 246 1.45 -24.43 -20.22
C ARG A 246 2.25 -25.28 -19.23
N ALA A 247 1.76 -25.47 -18.00
CA ALA A 247 2.40 -26.32 -17.01
C ALA A 247 2.51 -27.77 -17.48
N MET A 248 1.44 -28.34 -18.04
CA MET A 248 1.42 -29.70 -18.57
C MET A 248 2.41 -29.91 -19.74
N ASN A 249 2.67 -28.85 -20.51
CA ASN A 249 3.53 -28.89 -21.69
C ASN A 249 5.02 -28.59 -21.40
N LEU A 250 5.41 -28.38 -20.13
CA LEU A 250 6.82 -28.18 -19.79
C LEU A 250 7.66 -29.43 -20.12
N PRO A 251 8.80 -29.33 -20.81
CA PRO A 251 9.57 -30.51 -21.24
C PRO A 251 10.25 -31.22 -20.07
N ASP A 252 10.77 -30.47 -19.10
CA ASP A 252 11.44 -31.02 -17.91
C ASP A 252 10.42 -31.58 -16.91
N LEU A 253 10.57 -32.85 -16.53
CA LEU A 253 9.63 -33.56 -15.66
C LEU A 253 9.55 -32.95 -14.25
N THR A 254 10.68 -32.55 -13.67
CA THR A 254 10.73 -31.98 -12.31
C THR A 254 10.00 -30.64 -12.27
N ARG A 255 10.28 -29.75 -13.23
CA ARG A 255 9.60 -28.47 -13.39
C ARG A 255 8.11 -28.64 -13.71
N ARG A 256 7.77 -29.59 -14.58
CA ARG A 256 6.38 -29.93 -14.91
C ARG A 256 5.61 -30.33 -13.67
N THR A 257 6.12 -31.26 -12.87
CA THR A 257 5.47 -31.70 -11.63
C THR A 257 5.29 -30.53 -10.66
N ARG A 258 6.33 -29.72 -10.43
CA ARG A 258 6.24 -28.54 -9.57
C ARG A 258 5.19 -27.53 -10.05
N ALA A 259 5.15 -27.25 -11.35
CA ALA A 259 4.19 -26.32 -11.94
C ALA A 259 2.75 -26.87 -11.85
N ILE A 260 2.54 -28.17 -12.09
CA ILE A 260 1.23 -28.81 -11.94
C ILE A 260 0.75 -28.74 -10.49
N THR A 261 1.60 -29.05 -9.50
CA THR A 261 1.24 -28.90 -8.08
C THR A 261 0.85 -27.46 -7.75
N ALA A 262 1.61 -26.47 -8.23
CA ALA A 262 1.26 -25.06 -8.04
C ALA A 262 -0.08 -24.69 -8.69
N THR A 263 -0.40 -25.25 -9.87
CA THR A 263 -1.70 -25.03 -10.52
C THR A 263 -2.88 -25.65 -9.74
N GLN A 264 -2.68 -26.75 -9.03
CA GLN A 264 -3.70 -27.35 -8.16
C GLN A 264 -4.01 -26.41 -6.98
N SER A 265 -2.97 -25.86 -6.34
CA SER A 265 -3.14 -24.85 -5.28
C SER A 265 -3.84 -23.58 -5.79
N MET A 266 -3.51 -23.13 -7.00
CA MET A 266 -4.17 -22.01 -7.68
C MET A 266 -5.66 -22.29 -7.91
N GLN A 267 -6.04 -23.47 -8.42
CA GLN A 267 -7.44 -23.85 -8.63
C GLN A 267 -8.24 -23.93 -7.33
N TYR A 268 -7.62 -24.48 -6.27
CA TYR A 268 -8.22 -24.48 -4.94
C TYR A 268 -8.48 -23.06 -4.43
N ALA A 269 -7.48 -22.17 -4.55
CA ALA A 269 -7.63 -20.76 -4.16
C ALA A 269 -8.74 -20.05 -4.96
N GLU A 270 -8.87 -20.32 -6.25
CA GLU A 270 -9.96 -19.78 -7.08
C GLU A 270 -11.34 -20.26 -6.61
N ALA A 271 -11.48 -21.55 -6.30
CA ALA A 271 -12.73 -22.11 -5.80
C ALA A 271 -13.13 -21.47 -4.46
N VAL A 272 -12.18 -21.31 -3.54
CA VAL A 272 -12.40 -20.65 -2.24
C VAL A 272 -12.81 -19.19 -2.44
N ALA A 273 -12.10 -18.43 -3.28
CA ALA A 273 -12.43 -17.03 -3.54
C ALA A 273 -13.85 -16.86 -4.10
N ARG A 274 -14.23 -17.70 -5.07
CA ARG A 274 -15.59 -17.70 -5.66
C ARG A 274 -16.66 -18.06 -4.64
N GLN A 275 -16.41 -19.08 -3.81
CA GLN A 275 -17.35 -19.51 -2.78
C GLN A 275 -17.58 -18.40 -1.74
N ARG A 276 -16.51 -17.79 -1.22
CA ARG A 276 -16.60 -16.69 -0.24
C ARG A 276 -17.33 -15.48 -0.81
N LEU A 277 -17.05 -15.15 -2.08
CA LEU A 277 -17.71 -14.04 -2.77
C LEU A 277 -19.21 -14.31 -2.95
N ALA A 278 -19.59 -15.52 -3.36
CA ALA A 278 -21.00 -15.91 -3.51
C ALA A 278 -21.75 -15.94 -2.16
N ALA A 279 -21.05 -16.24 -1.07
CA ALA A 279 -21.59 -16.22 0.29
C ALA A 279 -21.71 -14.80 0.90
N GLY A 280 -21.36 -13.74 0.17
CA GLY A 280 -21.40 -12.37 0.69
C GLY A 280 -20.33 -12.06 1.76
N GLN A 281 -19.34 -12.95 1.93
CA GLN A 281 -18.27 -12.81 2.91
C GLN A 281 -17.17 -11.93 2.34
N GLY A 282 -17.46 -10.64 2.16
CA GLY A 282 -16.63 -9.73 1.35
C GLY A 282 -15.16 -9.67 1.76
N TYR A 283 -14.86 -9.58 3.06
CA TYR A 283 -13.48 -9.49 3.54
C TYR A 283 -12.70 -10.80 3.32
N GLU A 284 -13.33 -11.93 3.64
CA GLU A 284 -12.79 -13.27 3.46
C GLU A 284 -12.60 -13.58 1.96
N ALA A 285 -13.53 -13.12 1.13
CA ALA A 285 -13.42 -13.19 -0.32
C ALA A 285 -12.25 -12.34 -0.84
N TRP A 286 -12.03 -11.15 -0.26
CA TRP A 286 -10.89 -10.30 -0.62
C TRP A 286 -9.55 -10.95 -0.26
N LEU A 287 -9.45 -11.58 0.92
CA LEU A 287 -8.26 -12.36 1.31
C LEU A 287 -8.02 -13.53 0.35
N ALA A 288 -9.06 -14.31 0.05
CA ALA A 288 -8.96 -15.44 -0.87
C ALA A 288 -8.63 -15.01 -2.32
N ALA A 289 -9.12 -13.86 -2.76
CA ALA A 289 -8.80 -13.30 -4.07
C ALA A 289 -7.33 -12.86 -4.17
N ASN A 290 -6.76 -12.28 -3.11
CA ASN A 290 -5.33 -11.96 -3.06
C ASN A 290 -4.47 -13.22 -2.98
N GLU A 291 -4.90 -14.25 -2.24
CA GLU A 291 -4.24 -15.55 -2.25
C GLU A 291 -4.20 -16.15 -3.67
N LEU A 292 -5.33 -16.13 -4.39
CA LEU A 292 -5.36 -16.55 -5.79
C LEU A 292 -4.38 -15.71 -6.64
N LYS A 293 -4.34 -14.40 -6.47
CA LYS A 293 -3.41 -13.51 -7.20
C LYS A 293 -1.95 -13.94 -6.98
N SER A 294 -1.57 -14.24 -5.73
CA SER A 294 -0.24 -14.76 -5.39
C SER A 294 0.05 -16.11 -6.05
N ARG A 295 -0.91 -17.05 -6.03
CA ARG A 295 -0.77 -18.36 -6.71
C ARG A 295 -0.68 -18.25 -8.22
N MET A 296 -1.44 -17.33 -8.82
CA MET A 296 -1.35 -17.05 -10.26
C MET A 296 0.04 -16.53 -10.64
N TYR A 297 0.63 -15.63 -9.85
CA TYR A 297 2.00 -15.16 -10.07
C TYR A 297 3.05 -16.25 -9.85
N GLU A 298 2.88 -17.08 -8.82
CA GLU A 298 3.75 -18.23 -8.55
C GLU A 298 3.79 -19.16 -9.77
N VAL A 299 2.63 -19.59 -10.25
CA VAL A 299 2.53 -20.45 -11.44
C VAL A 299 3.11 -19.73 -12.66
N TYR A 300 2.74 -18.47 -12.90
CA TYR A 300 3.27 -17.70 -14.02
C TYR A 300 4.81 -17.62 -13.99
N GLY A 301 5.41 -17.43 -12.82
CA GLY A 301 6.86 -17.41 -12.62
C GLY A 301 7.52 -18.76 -12.91
N LEU A 302 6.95 -19.87 -12.42
CA LEU A 302 7.46 -21.23 -12.66
C LEU A 302 7.51 -21.61 -14.16
N LEU A 303 6.60 -21.02 -14.94
CA LEU A 303 6.50 -21.24 -16.39
C LEU A 303 7.47 -20.40 -17.22
N GLN A 304 8.20 -19.47 -16.61
CA GLN A 304 9.22 -18.70 -17.35
C GLN A 304 10.45 -19.58 -17.62
N ALA A 305 11.00 -19.48 -18.82
CA ALA A 305 12.25 -20.14 -19.17
C ALA A 305 13.35 -19.08 -19.27
N PRO A 306 14.52 -19.30 -18.66
CA PRO A 306 15.64 -18.39 -18.82
C PRO A 306 16.02 -18.32 -20.31
N ARG A 307 16.31 -17.13 -20.80
CA ARG A 307 16.88 -16.95 -22.15
C ARG A 307 18.40 -16.95 -22.07
N HIS A 308 19.05 -17.41 -23.13
CA HIS A 308 20.51 -17.34 -23.20
C HIS A 308 20.98 -15.88 -23.12
N GLY A 309 21.89 -15.58 -22.19
CA GLY A 309 22.39 -14.23 -21.94
C GLY A 309 21.40 -13.31 -21.21
N GLU A 310 20.31 -13.83 -20.64
CA GLU A 310 19.37 -13.04 -19.85
C GLU A 310 19.98 -12.62 -18.52
N ILE A 311 19.93 -11.31 -18.23
CA ILE A 311 20.24 -10.75 -16.92
C ILE A 311 19.05 -11.01 -15.99
N ARG A 312 19.29 -11.76 -14.91
CA ARG A 312 18.29 -12.02 -13.86
C ARG A 312 18.76 -11.31 -12.61
N ALA A 313 18.39 -10.04 -12.49
CA ALA A 313 18.91 -9.15 -11.47
C ALA A 313 17.91 -8.85 -10.34
N VAL A 314 18.44 -8.52 -9.17
CA VAL A 314 17.72 -7.83 -8.10
C VAL A 314 18.30 -6.42 -7.92
N TRP A 315 17.44 -5.44 -7.69
CA TRP A 315 17.84 -4.09 -7.29
C TRP A 315 17.86 -3.99 -5.75
N ASP A 316 19.05 -3.89 -5.17
CA ASP A 316 19.23 -3.56 -3.75
C ASP A 316 19.30 -2.04 -3.58
N HIS A 317 18.13 -1.46 -3.28
CA HIS A 317 18.02 -0.02 -3.04
C HIS A 317 18.74 0.44 -1.78
N SER A 318 18.90 -0.43 -0.78
CA SER A 318 19.52 -0.07 0.49
C SER A 318 21.03 0.08 0.40
N GLY A 319 21.64 -0.61 -0.57
CA GLY A 319 23.09 -0.67 -0.74
C GLY A 319 23.81 -1.48 0.35
N MET A 320 23.08 -2.33 1.09
CA MET A 320 23.58 -3.12 2.21
C MET A 320 23.23 -4.61 2.10
N GLY A 321 22.58 -5.05 1.02
CA GLY A 321 22.07 -6.41 0.85
C GLY A 321 20.70 -6.64 1.48
N LEU A 322 20.10 -7.80 1.21
CA LEU A 322 18.79 -8.19 1.75
C LEU A 322 18.83 -8.36 3.27
N TYR A 323 19.99 -8.78 3.77
CA TYR A 323 20.33 -8.82 5.19
C TYR A 323 21.43 -7.78 5.40
N PRO A 324 21.12 -6.58 5.93
CA PRO A 324 22.06 -5.46 5.96
C PRO A 324 23.44 -5.85 6.52
N GLY A 325 24.47 -5.70 5.69
CA GLY A 325 25.88 -6.03 5.98
C GLY A 325 26.26 -7.51 5.84
N ASP A 326 25.29 -8.42 5.76
CA ASP A 326 25.49 -9.86 5.55
C ASP A 326 25.35 -10.21 4.06
N TRP A 327 26.38 -9.79 3.32
CA TRP A 327 26.51 -10.05 1.88
C TRP A 327 26.59 -11.54 1.53
N PRO A 328 27.36 -12.40 2.24
CA PRO A 328 27.38 -13.83 1.95
C PRO A 328 26.01 -14.48 2.00
N ARG A 329 25.20 -14.18 3.03
CA ARG A 329 23.83 -14.69 3.13
C ARG A 329 22.94 -14.15 2.02
N THR A 330 23.08 -12.87 1.68
CA THR A 330 22.33 -12.24 0.59
C THR A 330 22.66 -12.91 -0.76
N CYS A 331 23.94 -13.02 -1.12
CA CYS A 331 24.40 -13.63 -2.36
C CYS A 331 24.01 -15.11 -2.46
N GLN A 332 24.12 -15.87 -1.36
CA GLN A 332 23.71 -17.27 -1.32
C GLN A 332 22.22 -17.44 -1.59
N LEU A 333 21.37 -16.66 -0.91
CA LEU A 333 19.91 -16.69 -1.13
C LEU A 333 19.55 -16.38 -2.59
N LEU A 334 20.16 -15.34 -3.16
CA LEU A 334 19.92 -14.93 -4.55
C LEU A 334 20.36 -16.01 -5.54
N LYS A 335 21.54 -16.59 -5.33
CA LYS A 335 22.07 -17.69 -6.13
C LYS A 335 21.16 -18.93 -6.09
N ASP A 336 20.69 -19.31 -4.91
CA ASP A 336 19.76 -20.43 -4.73
C ASP A 336 18.40 -20.18 -5.41
N ALA A 337 17.99 -18.91 -5.52
CA ALA A 337 16.83 -18.48 -6.29
C ALA A 337 17.08 -18.37 -7.82
N GLY A 338 18.32 -18.60 -8.27
CA GLY A 338 18.74 -18.49 -9.67
C GLY A 338 18.79 -17.04 -10.18
N ILE A 339 18.98 -16.07 -9.28
CA ILE A 339 19.33 -14.69 -9.62
C ILE A 339 20.83 -14.66 -9.90
N THR A 340 21.21 -14.06 -11.02
CA THR A 340 22.59 -14.05 -11.54
C THR A 340 23.29 -12.71 -11.33
N ASP A 341 22.52 -11.65 -11.14
CA ASP A 341 23.03 -10.28 -11.15
C ASP A 341 22.47 -9.49 -9.96
N LEU A 342 23.21 -8.48 -9.52
CA LEU A 342 22.80 -7.59 -8.45
C LEU A 342 23.13 -6.15 -8.80
N TYR A 343 22.14 -5.27 -8.72
CA TYR A 343 22.31 -3.84 -8.83
C TYR A 343 22.27 -3.21 -7.44
N VAL A 344 23.42 -2.72 -6.96
CA VAL A 344 23.58 -2.23 -5.59
C VAL A 344 23.64 -0.70 -5.58
N ASN A 345 22.73 -0.08 -4.82
CA ASN A 345 22.69 1.37 -4.64
C ASN A 345 23.71 1.84 -3.58
N VAL A 346 25.00 1.71 -3.87
CA VAL A 346 26.08 2.13 -2.94
C VAL A 346 26.45 3.61 -3.01
N ALA A 347 25.81 4.41 -3.88
CA ALA A 347 26.06 5.85 -3.94
C ALA A 347 24.89 6.65 -4.54
N GLY A 348 24.82 7.92 -4.14
CA GLY A 348 23.96 8.93 -4.71
C GLY A 348 24.56 10.33 -4.57
N ALA A 349 23.81 11.35 -4.99
CA ALA A 349 24.30 12.74 -5.01
C ALA A 349 24.83 13.27 -3.66
N ALA A 350 24.44 12.66 -2.54
CA ALA A 350 24.79 13.08 -1.19
C ALA A 350 25.32 11.95 -0.30
N PHE A 351 25.70 10.78 -0.86
CA PHE A 351 26.27 9.69 -0.05
C PHE A 351 27.09 8.69 -0.87
N ALA A 352 28.01 8.01 -0.20
CA ALA A 352 28.67 6.78 -0.65
C ALA A 352 28.77 5.77 0.50
N HIS A 353 28.33 4.54 0.26
CA HIS A 353 28.50 3.36 1.13
C HIS A 353 29.85 2.66 0.92
N TYR A 354 30.73 3.26 0.10
CA TYR A 354 32.08 2.79 -0.19
C TYR A 354 33.09 3.93 0.00
N ALA A 355 34.38 3.61 -0.05
CA ALA A 355 35.48 4.56 0.07
C ALA A 355 35.55 5.49 -1.17
N SER A 356 34.66 6.50 -1.21
CA SER A 356 34.67 7.51 -2.27
C SER A 356 35.65 8.64 -1.99
N ALA A 357 36.33 9.12 -3.04
CA ALA A 357 37.18 10.31 -3.01
C ALA A 357 36.42 11.60 -3.38
N VAL A 358 35.20 11.48 -3.90
CA VAL A 358 34.43 12.61 -4.46
C VAL A 358 33.09 12.80 -3.73
N LEU A 359 32.41 11.70 -3.43
CA LEU A 359 31.12 11.73 -2.75
C LEU A 359 31.32 11.69 -1.23
N PRO A 360 30.45 12.37 -0.46
CA PRO A 360 30.52 12.31 0.99
C PRO A 360 30.29 10.88 1.49
N ARG A 361 31.15 10.43 2.41
CA ARG A 361 30.99 9.11 3.03
C ARG A 361 29.70 9.07 3.83
N SER A 362 28.99 7.97 3.69
CA SER A 362 27.78 7.70 4.43
C SER A 362 28.11 7.20 5.84
N ARG A 363 27.17 7.38 6.76
CA ARG A 363 27.23 6.76 8.09
C ARG A 363 27.30 5.23 8.02
N VAL A 364 26.69 4.61 7.00
CA VAL A 364 26.79 3.16 6.77
C VAL A 364 28.25 2.75 6.54
N PHE A 365 29.01 3.53 5.78
CA PHE A 365 30.44 3.29 5.62
C PHE A 365 31.18 3.41 6.96
N ASP A 366 30.88 4.45 7.73
CA ASP A 366 31.55 4.70 9.01
C ASP A 366 31.26 3.60 10.05
N GLU A 367 30.04 3.02 10.04
CA GLU A 367 29.59 2.04 11.02
C GLU A 367 29.81 0.58 10.58
N GLN A 368 29.71 0.29 9.28
CA GLN A 368 29.67 -1.07 8.74
C GLN A 368 30.77 -1.32 7.69
N GLY A 369 31.59 -0.33 7.40
CA GLY A 369 32.66 -0.42 6.40
C GLY A 369 32.16 -0.33 4.96
N ASP A 370 33.08 -0.59 4.03
CA ASP A 370 32.85 -0.48 2.59
C ASP A 370 31.88 -1.56 2.08
N GLN A 371 30.64 -1.17 1.81
CA GLN A 371 29.60 -2.09 1.35
C GLN A 371 29.82 -2.58 -0.07
N LEU A 372 30.45 -1.78 -0.94
CA LEU A 372 30.74 -2.22 -2.31
C LEU A 372 31.83 -3.29 -2.30
N ALA A 373 32.89 -3.07 -1.52
CA ALA A 373 33.95 -4.06 -1.34
C ALA A 373 33.42 -5.34 -0.68
N ALA A 374 32.58 -5.22 0.35
CA ALA A 374 31.96 -6.37 1.02
C ALA A 374 31.05 -7.17 0.07
N CYS A 375 30.25 -6.49 -0.76
CA CYS A 375 29.42 -7.13 -1.78
C CYS A 375 30.25 -7.87 -2.83
N LEU A 376 31.36 -7.28 -3.32
CA LEU A 376 32.20 -7.89 -4.35
C LEU A 376 33.00 -9.10 -3.82
N ALA A 377 33.26 -9.15 -2.52
CA ALA A 377 33.97 -10.24 -1.88
C ALA A 377 33.09 -11.48 -1.60
N ALA A 378 31.77 -11.30 -1.53
CA ALA A 378 30.78 -12.34 -1.26
C ALA A 378 30.33 -13.05 -2.54
#